data_AF-A0A913YV85-F1
#
_entry.id   AF-A0A913YV85-F1
#
_cell.length_a   1.000
_cell.length_b   1.000
_cell.length_c   1.000
_cell.angle_alpha   90.00
_cell.angle_beta   90.00
_cell.angle_gamma   90.00
#
_symmetry.space_group_name_H-M   'P 1'
#
loop_
_entity.id
_entity.type
_entity.pdbx_description
1 polymer ?
#
loop_
_entity_poly.entity_id
_entity_poly.type
_entity_poly.pdbx_seq_one_letter_code
_entity_poly.pdbx_strand_id
1 'polypeptide(L)'
;MNTNPKIQRSKDQLLSLLEHVEQCCIDDLSYNNVLNVWKSYGPVAAKVLSWIKPSRSVKRMRVEACSAKNDYQTFLLPVCGQELSISTTFLVDCNGNYITDIFKISCESLKIKNAQFVDVIIPSDNGMNQWNEFMIDRVVKPAMKPVIELLQKELGDTVPPITDKFFVWMCFRFPRLKEEHRIYFKDEAKNAMPSVESLQPILELYRKNKAQLIKKHIEQWLQNEKDVFHFANHIASALEFFAQKSQTAILRQLREDVERFSNVVSDYGLGKTPKKMMLDLVNRTTIFIGNLTAEAVANNHVNNKTQFRMKGGSVMKIDGGMHGDGASFLTWYELYMNFSLPDGSKVELPKTNFMDLSGSIEHKGFIKRLSLITEILQECIDESMKDEENIPKIGNIFTFYYFLQVMQFSKIKSFFQFYLLDPFESEESASDTDLSDFDSD
;
A
#
# COMPACT_ATOMS: atom_id res chain seq x y z
N MET A 1 10.29 21.68 -9.43
CA MET A 1 9.02 20.97 -9.14
C MET A 1 8.03 21.98 -8.59
N ASN A 2 6.86 22.14 -9.21
CA ASN A 2 5.77 22.94 -8.66
C ASN A 2 4.45 22.24 -9.00
N THR A 3 4.22 21.07 -8.43
CA THR A 3 2.85 20.55 -8.34
C THR A 3 2.06 21.56 -7.52
N ASN A 4 0.92 22.00 -8.04
CA ASN A 4 0.05 22.92 -7.31
C ASN A 4 -0.21 22.35 -5.90
N PRO A 5 0.17 23.06 -4.81
CA PRO A 5 0.07 22.54 -3.45
C PRO A 5 -1.32 22.04 -3.09
N LYS A 6 -2.35 22.64 -3.71
CA LYS A 6 -3.75 22.23 -3.55
C LYS A 6 -4.01 20.84 -4.13
N ILE A 7 -3.47 20.51 -5.31
CA ILE A 7 -3.63 19.21 -5.97
C ILE A 7 -2.93 18.11 -5.16
N GLN A 8 -1.71 18.39 -4.69
CA GLN A 8 -0.96 17.44 -3.86
C GLN A 8 -1.71 17.14 -2.56
N ARG A 9 -2.19 18.19 -1.88
CA ARG A 9 -2.99 18.04 -0.66
C ARG A 9 -4.25 17.20 -0.89
N SER A 10 -4.99 17.48 -1.97
CA SER A 10 -6.21 16.74 -2.30
C SER A 10 -5.94 15.27 -2.64
N LYS A 11 -4.83 14.97 -3.33
CA LYS A 11 -4.34 13.60 -3.54
C LYS A 11 -4.10 12.91 -2.21
N ASP A 12 -3.35 13.54 -1.30
CA ASP A 12 -3.00 12.96 0.00
C ASP A 12 -4.25 12.71 0.86
N GLN A 13 -5.24 13.60 0.78
CA GLN A 13 -6.54 13.42 1.44
C GLN A 13 -7.34 12.24 0.86
N LEU A 14 -7.36 12.05 -0.46
CA LEU A 14 -8.02 10.91 -1.09
C LEU A 14 -7.32 9.59 -0.77
N LEU A 15 -5.99 9.56 -0.82
CA LEU A 15 -5.20 8.38 -0.43
C LEU A 15 -5.44 7.99 1.03
N SER A 16 -5.44 8.98 1.92
CA SER A 16 -5.80 8.78 3.32
C SER A 16 -7.21 8.21 3.45
N LEU A 17 -8.21 8.77 2.76
CA LEU A 17 -9.58 8.22 2.80
C LEU A 17 -9.63 6.76 2.34
N LEU A 18 -9.02 6.45 1.19
CA LEU A 18 -8.97 5.09 0.65
C LEU A 18 -8.32 4.10 1.63
N GLU A 19 -7.21 4.48 2.25
CA GLU A 19 -6.53 3.68 3.28
C GLU A 19 -7.44 3.42 4.48
N HIS A 20 -8.15 4.45 4.98
CA HIS A 20 -9.07 4.29 6.11
C HIS A 20 -10.25 3.37 5.75
N VAL A 21 -10.84 3.53 4.57
CA VAL A 21 -11.98 2.71 4.10
C VAL A 21 -11.54 1.26 3.85
N GLU A 22 -10.40 1.04 3.19
CA GLU A 22 -9.82 -0.30 3.00
C GLU A 22 -9.61 -0.98 4.35
N GLN A 23 -8.99 -0.29 5.32
CA GLN A 23 -8.68 -0.87 6.63
C GLN A 23 -9.93 -1.25 7.42
N CYS A 24 -10.97 -0.40 7.39
CA CYS A 24 -12.26 -0.74 8.01
C CYS A 24 -12.85 -2.02 7.42
N CYS A 25 -12.55 -2.33 6.14
CA CYS A 25 -13.01 -3.54 5.48
C CYS A 25 -12.15 -4.78 5.78
N ILE A 26 -10.87 -4.62 6.12
CA ILE A 26 -9.96 -5.71 6.52
C ILE A 26 -10.32 -6.25 7.91
N ASP A 27 -10.59 -5.36 8.86
CA ASP A 27 -10.93 -5.73 10.23
C ASP A 27 -12.43 -6.06 10.33
N ASP A 28 -12.88 -7.21 9.81
CA ASP A 28 -14.28 -7.64 9.91
C ASP A 28 -14.49 -8.65 11.05
N LEU A 29 -15.10 -8.24 12.16
CA LEU A 29 -15.53 -9.18 13.19
C LEU A 29 -16.65 -10.05 12.62
N SER A 30 -16.40 -11.36 12.54
CA SER A 30 -17.35 -12.35 12.02
C SER A 30 -17.49 -13.52 12.98
N TYR A 31 -18.58 -14.28 12.87
CA TYR A 31 -18.76 -15.52 13.61
C TYR A 31 -17.56 -16.47 13.43
N ASN A 32 -17.10 -16.64 12.19
CA ASN A 32 -15.94 -17.49 11.89
C ASN A 32 -14.66 -16.99 12.56
N ASN A 33 -14.44 -15.67 12.63
CA ASN A 33 -13.28 -15.10 13.31
C ASN A 33 -13.33 -15.36 14.82
N VAL A 34 -14.48 -15.16 15.45
CA VAL A 34 -14.67 -15.47 16.87
C VAL A 34 -14.52 -16.97 17.14
N LEU A 35 -15.08 -17.82 16.29
CA LEU A 35 -14.97 -19.27 16.40
C LEU A 35 -13.54 -19.77 16.23
N ASN A 36 -12.79 -19.21 15.27
CA ASN A 36 -11.38 -19.53 15.07
C ASN A 36 -10.54 -19.16 16.29
N VAL A 37 -10.79 -17.98 16.87
CA VAL A 37 -10.12 -17.57 18.12
C VAL A 37 -10.53 -18.45 19.29
N TRP A 38 -11.81 -18.82 19.40
CA TRP A 38 -12.28 -19.73 20.44
C TRP A 38 -11.56 -21.09 20.35
N LYS A 39 -11.50 -21.68 19.15
CA LYS A 39 -10.86 -23.00 18.92
C LYS A 39 -9.35 -22.96 19.15
N SER A 40 -8.71 -21.86 18.76
CA SER A 40 -7.26 -21.76 18.78
C SER A 40 -6.71 -21.28 20.12
N TYR A 41 -7.47 -20.44 20.84
CA TYR A 41 -6.97 -19.64 21.97
C TYR A 41 -7.88 -19.66 23.20
N GLY A 42 -9.04 -20.30 23.10
CA GLY A 42 -9.96 -20.51 24.21
C GLY A 42 -11.08 -19.46 24.32
N PRO A 43 -12.00 -19.66 25.27
CA PRO A 43 -13.25 -18.91 25.35
C PRO A 43 -13.07 -17.46 25.83
N VAL A 44 -12.12 -17.21 26.75
CA VAL A 44 -11.83 -15.85 27.24
C VAL A 44 -11.23 -14.99 26.13
N ALA A 45 -10.31 -15.54 25.35
CA ALA A 45 -9.75 -14.92 24.15
C ALA A 45 -10.86 -14.50 23.17
N ALA A 46 -11.80 -15.40 22.87
CA ALA A 46 -12.94 -15.11 21.99
C ALA A 46 -13.85 -14.01 22.56
N LYS A 47 -14.06 -14.00 23.88
CA LYS A 47 -14.83 -12.96 24.57
C LYS A 47 -14.16 -11.59 24.43
N VAL A 48 -12.85 -11.50 24.65
CA VAL A 48 -12.10 -10.25 24.50
C VAL A 48 -12.11 -9.75 23.04
N LEU A 49 -11.95 -10.65 22.07
CA LEU A 49 -12.09 -10.29 20.64
C LEU A 49 -13.45 -9.67 20.33
N SER A 50 -14.52 -10.15 20.98
CA SER A 50 -15.87 -9.62 20.75
C SER A 50 -16.05 -8.15 21.16
N TRP A 51 -15.10 -7.60 21.92
CA TRP A 51 -15.09 -6.19 22.35
C TRP A 51 -14.39 -5.27 21.35
N ILE A 52 -13.80 -5.82 20.29
CA ILE A 52 -13.06 -5.03 19.30
C ILE A 52 -13.99 -4.00 18.63
N LYS A 53 -13.50 -2.77 18.48
CA LYS A 53 -14.10 -1.74 17.65
C LYS A 53 -13.45 -1.75 16.26
N PRO A 54 -14.19 -1.34 15.22
CA PRO A 54 -13.60 -1.10 13.90
C PRO A 54 -12.40 -0.16 14.03
N SER A 55 -11.23 -0.61 13.56
CA SER A 55 -9.97 0.08 13.83
C SER A 55 -9.83 1.37 13.03
N ARG A 56 -9.08 2.32 13.60
CA ARG A 56 -8.57 3.50 12.91
C ARG A 56 -7.11 3.21 12.54
N SER A 57 -6.87 3.09 11.24
CA SER A 57 -5.55 3.07 10.58
C SER A 57 -4.65 1.88 10.91
N VAL A 58 -4.10 1.27 9.86
CA VAL A 58 -2.80 0.60 9.88
C VAL A 58 -1.93 1.49 9.02
N LYS A 59 -0.95 2.17 9.59
CA LYS A 59 -0.03 2.99 8.79
C LYS A 59 1.22 2.17 8.52
N ARG A 60 1.39 1.71 7.27
CA ARG A 60 2.70 1.22 6.82
C ARG A 60 3.55 2.42 6.45
N MET A 61 4.48 2.79 7.32
CA MET A 61 5.52 3.76 6.96
C MET A 61 6.68 2.96 6.37
N ARG A 62 6.97 3.17 5.09
CA ARG A 62 8.22 2.68 4.50
C ARG A 62 9.26 3.78 4.63
N VAL A 63 10.38 3.47 5.26
CA VAL A 63 11.55 4.35 5.34
C VAL A 63 12.70 3.67 4.58
N GLU A 64 13.63 4.47 4.10
CA GLU A 64 14.77 4.16 3.22
C GLU A 64 15.74 3.06 3.71
N ALA A 65 15.48 2.35 4.82
CA ALA A 65 16.25 1.18 5.26
C ALA A 65 15.43 0.20 6.11
N CYS A 66 14.21 0.59 6.52
CA CYS A 66 13.36 -0.17 7.42
C CYS A 66 11.89 0.01 7.02
N SER A 67 11.09 -1.05 7.14
CA SER A 67 9.63 -0.93 7.09
C SER A 67 9.07 -0.86 8.50
N ALA A 68 8.23 0.15 8.75
CA ALA A 68 7.47 0.29 9.97
C ALA A 68 6.02 -0.10 9.69
N LYS A 69 5.54 -1.17 10.31
CA LYS A 69 4.11 -1.52 10.31
C LYS A 69 3.51 -1.04 11.62
N ASN A 70 2.63 -0.05 11.57
CA ASN A 70 1.88 0.37 12.76
C ASN A 70 0.51 -0.29 12.73
N ASP A 71 0.26 -1.23 13.64
CA ASP A 71 -1.06 -1.82 13.84
C ASP A 71 -1.75 -1.17 15.04
N TYR A 72 -2.99 -0.75 14.84
CA TYR A 72 -3.83 -0.18 15.89
C TYR A 72 -5.04 -1.07 16.12
N GLN A 73 -5.44 -1.18 17.38
CA GLN A 73 -6.64 -1.92 17.80
C GLN A 73 -7.29 -1.17 18.95
N THR A 74 -8.61 -1.05 18.90
CA THR A 74 -9.39 -0.44 19.98
C THR A 74 -10.44 -1.44 20.45
N PHE A 75 -10.60 -1.56 21.76
CA PHE A 75 -11.62 -2.38 22.41
C PHE A 75 -12.59 -1.47 23.17
N LEU A 76 -13.89 -1.75 23.09
CA LEU A 76 -14.90 -1.13 23.93
C LEU A 76 -15.11 -2.01 25.17
N LEU A 77 -14.60 -1.54 26.31
CA LEU A 77 -14.71 -2.23 27.57
C LEU A 77 -16.17 -2.24 28.05
N PRO A 78 -16.81 -3.41 28.22
CA PRO A 78 -18.26 -3.51 28.40
C PRO A 78 -18.78 -2.99 29.74
N VAL A 79 -17.99 -3.06 30.81
CA VAL A 79 -18.40 -2.69 32.17
C VAL A 79 -18.21 -1.20 32.40
N CYS A 80 -17.02 -0.65 32.12
CA CYS A 80 -16.77 0.78 32.29
C CYS A 80 -17.20 1.65 31.09
N GLY A 81 -17.51 1.05 29.94
CA GLY A 81 -17.94 1.75 28.72
C GLY A 81 -16.83 2.53 28.02
N GLN A 82 -15.57 2.32 28.40
CA GLN A 82 -14.43 3.08 27.90
C GLN A 82 -13.68 2.37 26.76
N GLU A 83 -12.84 3.13 26.06
CA GLU A 83 -11.98 2.59 25.02
C GLU A 83 -10.59 2.22 25.58
N LEU A 84 -10.16 0.99 25.28
CA LEU A 84 -8.78 0.56 25.42
C LEU A 84 -8.17 0.51 24.03
N SER A 85 -7.21 1.38 23.76
CA SER A 85 -6.49 1.40 22.48
C SER A 85 -5.07 0.87 22.64
N ILE A 86 -4.68 -0.01 21.74
CA ILE A 86 -3.36 -0.62 21.65
C ILE A 86 -2.81 -0.28 20.28
N SER A 87 -1.63 0.32 20.26
CA SER A 87 -0.84 0.52 19.04
C SER A 87 0.47 -0.23 19.14
N THR A 88 0.81 -0.95 18.09
CA THR A 88 2.04 -1.72 17.96
C THR A 88 2.77 -1.26 16.71
N THR A 89 4.04 -0.91 16.82
CA THR A 89 4.88 -0.56 15.69
C THR A 89 5.94 -1.64 15.53
N PHE A 90 5.88 -2.38 14.43
CA PHE A 90 6.87 -3.36 14.03
C PHE A 90 7.89 -2.70 13.12
N LEU A 91 9.15 -2.67 13.51
CA LEU A 91 10.26 -2.21 12.66
C LEU A 91 10.98 -3.43 12.09
N VAL A 92 11.01 -3.53 10.77
CA VAL A 92 11.72 -4.59 10.02
C VAL A 92 12.86 -3.94 9.24
N ASP A 93 14.07 -4.48 9.34
CA ASP A 93 15.23 -4.06 8.55
C ASP A 93 15.12 -4.50 7.09
N CYS A 94 16.11 -4.11 6.30
CA CYS A 94 16.19 -4.42 4.87
C CYS A 94 16.30 -5.92 4.53
N ASN A 95 16.76 -6.75 5.46
CA ASN A 95 16.93 -8.19 5.27
C ASN A 95 15.74 -9.00 5.77
N GLY A 96 14.68 -8.34 6.24
CA GLY A 96 13.55 -9.00 6.91
C GLY A 96 13.85 -9.37 8.36
N ASN A 97 14.97 -8.93 8.94
CA ASN A 97 15.22 -9.07 10.37
C ASN A 97 14.45 -8.01 11.13
N TYR A 98 13.75 -8.43 12.18
CA TYR A 98 13.01 -7.54 13.05
C TYR A 98 13.97 -6.75 13.91
N ILE A 99 13.89 -5.42 13.84
CA ILE A 99 14.74 -4.51 14.61
C ILE A 99 14.14 -4.30 16.00
N THR A 100 12.85 -3.93 16.07
CA THR A 100 12.22 -3.56 17.34
C THR A 100 10.70 -3.53 17.22
N ASP A 101 10.00 -4.00 18.24
CA ASP A 101 8.58 -3.72 18.43
C ASP A 101 8.35 -2.64 19.49
N ILE A 102 7.56 -1.61 19.13
CA ILE A 102 7.17 -0.53 20.04
C ILE A 102 5.69 -0.71 20.40
N PHE A 103 5.39 -0.78 21.70
CA PHE A 103 4.02 -0.83 22.21
C PHE A 103 3.63 0.53 22.76
N LYS A 104 2.42 0.97 22.44
CA LYS A 104 1.75 2.04 23.17
C LYS A 104 0.34 1.61 23.50
N ILE A 105 -0.04 1.75 24.76
CA ILE A 105 -1.39 1.52 25.22
C ILE A 105 -1.94 2.84 25.75
N SER A 106 -3.17 3.14 25.39
CA SER A 106 -3.91 4.28 25.91
C SER A 106 -5.30 3.84 26.38
N CYS A 107 -5.65 4.28 27.58
CA CYS A 107 -6.96 4.09 28.17
C CYS A 107 -7.29 5.29 29.05
N GLU A 108 -8.47 5.88 28.85
CA GLU A 108 -8.86 7.13 29.50
C GLU A 108 -8.96 6.99 31.03
N SER A 109 -9.52 5.89 31.53
CA SER A 109 -9.64 5.57 32.98
C SER A 109 -8.32 5.52 33.70
N LEU A 110 -7.29 5.00 33.05
CA LEU A 110 -6.00 4.77 33.71
C LEU A 110 -5.12 6.03 33.68
N LYS A 111 -5.54 7.11 33.01
CA LYS A 111 -4.70 8.28 32.70
C LYS A 111 -3.34 7.88 32.08
N ILE A 112 -3.23 6.67 31.52
CA ILE A 112 -2.01 6.17 30.89
C ILE A 112 -1.92 6.86 29.53
N LYS A 113 -1.12 7.93 29.47
CA LYS A 113 -0.68 8.53 28.22
C LYS A 113 0.67 7.92 27.87
N ASN A 114 0.67 6.94 26.96
CA ASN A 114 1.87 6.41 26.33
C ASN A 114 2.81 5.66 27.29
N ALA A 115 2.37 4.52 27.84
CA ALA A 115 3.35 3.51 28.26
C ALA A 115 4.12 3.08 27.00
N GLN A 116 5.33 3.61 26.81
CA GLN A 116 6.21 3.31 25.69
C GLN A 116 7.24 2.30 26.15
N PHE A 117 7.35 1.20 25.42
CA PHE A 117 8.49 0.31 25.53
C PHE A 117 9.19 0.29 24.18
N VAL A 118 10.50 0.47 24.24
CA VAL A 118 11.44 0.38 23.13
C VAL A 118 12.45 -0.70 23.52
N ASP A 119 12.86 -1.51 22.55
CA ASP A 119 13.82 -2.63 22.64
C ASP A 119 13.28 -3.99 23.06
N VAL A 120 12.63 -4.67 22.10
CA VAL A 120 12.67 -6.14 22.01
C VAL A 120 12.94 -6.53 20.56
N ILE A 121 14.09 -7.18 20.31
CA ILE A 121 14.39 -7.87 19.05
C ILE A 121 13.67 -9.21 19.09
N ILE A 122 12.67 -9.42 18.23
CA ILE A 122 11.90 -10.67 18.17
C ILE A 122 12.16 -11.35 16.82
N PRO A 123 12.74 -12.56 16.79
CA PRO A 123 12.89 -13.31 15.55
C PRO A 123 11.53 -13.67 14.91
N SER A 124 11.54 -13.71 13.57
CA SER A 124 10.39 -13.86 12.68
C SER A 124 9.46 -15.06 12.97
N ASP A 125 8.21 -14.89 12.53
CA ASP A 125 7.13 -15.86 12.30
C ASP A 125 6.66 -16.76 13.47
N ASN A 126 7.41 -16.83 14.58
CA ASN A 126 7.08 -17.58 15.81
C ASN A 126 6.91 -16.69 17.05
N GLY A 127 6.82 -15.37 16.84
CA GLY A 127 7.26 -14.28 17.71
C GLY A 127 6.64 -14.10 19.11
N MET A 128 5.68 -14.91 19.56
CA MET A 128 5.18 -14.88 20.96
C MET A 128 5.77 -16.01 21.81
N ASN A 129 6.04 -17.17 21.21
CA ASN A 129 6.51 -18.36 21.93
C ASN A 129 8.00 -18.29 22.31
N GLN A 130 8.72 -17.28 21.81
CA GLN A 130 10.12 -17.00 22.12
C GLN A 130 10.27 -15.99 23.27
N TRP A 131 9.17 -15.40 23.75
CA TRP A 131 9.19 -14.53 24.92
C TRP A 131 9.39 -15.37 26.19
N ASN A 132 10.59 -15.31 26.74
CA ASN A 132 10.89 -15.83 28.06
C ASN A 132 10.29 -14.92 29.15
N GLU A 133 10.21 -15.45 30.37
CA GLU A 133 9.61 -14.73 31.51
C GLU A 133 10.32 -13.40 31.80
N PHE A 134 11.63 -13.32 31.57
CA PHE A 134 12.39 -12.08 31.75
C PHE A 134 11.93 -10.96 30.79
N MET A 135 11.71 -11.28 29.51
CA MET A 135 11.23 -10.31 28.52
C MET A 135 9.80 -9.85 28.84
N ILE A 136 8.94 -10.78 29.25
CA ILE A 136 7.55 -10.49 29.64
C ILE A 136 7.52 -9.60 30.88
N ASP A 137 8.31 -9.95 31.91
CA ASP A 137 8.43 -9.19 33.15
C ASP A 137 8.89 -7.76 32.89
N ARG A 138 9.87 -7.57 32.00
CA ARG A 138 10.37 -6.24 31.63
C ARG A 138 9.32 -5.36 30.95
N VAL A 139 8.39 -5.94 30.19
CA VAL A 139 7.34 -5.18 29.49
C VAL A 139 6.12 -5.00 30.38
N VAL A 140 5.72 -6.03 31.12
CA VAL A 140 4.44 -6.04 31.83
C VAL A 140 4.52 -5.34 33.18
N LYS A 141 5.55 -5.65 33.99
CA LYS A 141 5.66 -5.16 35.38
C LYS A 141 5.80 -3.63 35.49
N PRO A 142 6.58 -2.93 34.65
CA PRO A 142 6.82 -1.50 34.86
C PRO A 142 5.64 -0.60 34.51
N ALA A 143 4.80 -0.96 33.52
CA ALA A 143 3.76 -0.04 33.02
C ALA A 143 2.44 -0.67 32.56
N MET A 144 2.30 -2.00 32.52
CA MET A 144 1.09 -2.65 31.98
C MET A 144 0.20 -3.29 33.04
N LYS A 145 0.69 -3.46 34.27
CA LYS A 145 -0.09 -4.00 35.39
C LYS A 145 -1.46 -3.32 35.60
N PRO A 146 -1.59 -1.97 35.56
CA PRO A 146 -2.90 -1.34 35.71
C PRO A 146 -3.89 -1.68 34.57
N VAL A 147 -3.38 -1.97 33.36
CA VAL A 147 -4.20 -2.39 32.23
C VAL A 147 -4.69 -3.83 32.43
N ILE A 148 -3.82 -4.71 32.94
CA ILE A 148 -4.19 -6.09 33.29
C ILE A 148 -5.27 -6.10 34.38
N GLU A 149 -5.10 -5.27 35.42
CA GLU A 149 -6.09 -5.13 36.50
C GLU A 149 -7.43 -4.59 35.98
N LEU A 150 -7.41 -3.63 35.06
CA LEU A 150 -8.62 -3.14 34.39
C LEU A 150 -9.29 -4.26 33.59
N LEU A 151 -8.55 -4.99 32.76
CA LEU A 151 -9.08 -6.11 31.99
C LEU A 151 -9.64 -7.22 32.89
N GLN A 152 -8.97 -7.50 34.01
CA GLN A 152 -9.44 -8.46 35.00
C GLN A 152 -10.79 -8.02 35.59
N LYS A 153 -10.95 -6.73 35.89
CA LYS A 153 -12.20 -6.16 36.39
C LYS A 153 -13.32 -6.23 35.34
N GLU A 154 -13.01 -5.98 34.08
CA GLU A 154 -13.96 -6.07 32.96
C GLU A 154 -14.44 -7.50 32.70
N LEU A 155 -13.54 -8.49 32.83
CA LEU A 155 -13.90 -9.92 32.76
C LEU A 155 -14.60 -10.42 34.05
N GLY A 156 -14.41 -9.70 35.15
CA GLY A 156 -14.94 -10.02 36.46
C GLY A 156 -14.33 -11.28 37.08
N ASP A 157 -14.88 -11.68 38.23
CA ASP A 157 -14.38 -12.83 39.00
C ASP A 157 -14.63 -14.19 38.35
N THR A 158 -15.29 -14.20 37.19
CA THR A 158 -15.63 -15.40 36.41
C THR A 158 -14.44 -15.95 35.63
N VAL A 159 -13.32 -15.24 35.60
CA VAL A 159 -12.08 -15.63 34.93
C VAL A 159 -10.95 -15.74 35.98
N PRO A 160 -10.05 -16.74 35.86
CA PRO A 160 -8.80 -16.77 36.63
C PRO A 160 -7.97 -15.49 36.43
N PRO A 161 -6.95 -15.23 37.26
CA PRO A 161 -6.04 -14.11 37.03
C PRO A 161 -5.46 -14.11 35.61
N ILE A 162 -5.60 -12.99 34.90
CA ILE A 162 -4.99 -12.80 33.58
C ILE A 162 -3.48 -12.94 33.73
N THR A 163 -2.87 -13.80 32.91
CA THR A 163 -1.42 -13.96 32.88
C THR A 163 -0.78 -12.87 32.03
N ASP A 164 0.45 -12.49 32.38
CA ASP A 164 1.24 -11.52 31.62
C ASP A 164 1.39 -11.96 30.16
N LYS A 165 1.59 -13.27 29.91
CA LYS A 165 1.64 -13.86 28.57
C LYS A 165 0.35 -13.69 27.78
N PHE A 166 -0.80 -13.93 28.39
CA PHE A 166 -2.09 -13.72 27.75
C PHE A 166 -2.29 -12.24 27.40
N PHE A 167 -1.90 -11.34 28.29
CA PHE A 167 -2.00 -9.91 28.02
C PHE A 167 -1.12 -9.47 26.84
N VAL A 168 0.16 -9.83 26.84
CA VAL A 168 1.04 -9.45 25.74
C VAL A 168 0.57 -10.10 24.43
N TRP A 169 0.12 -11.36 24.46
CA TRP A 169 -0.50 -12.03 23.31
C TRP A 169 -1.68 -11.24 22.71
N MET A 170 -2.57 -10.70 23.56
CA MET A 170 -3.68 -9.86 23.12
C MET A 170 -3.19 -8.59 22.41
N CYS A 171 -2.09 -7.98 22.86
CA CYS A 171 -1.53 -6.78 22.23
C CYS A 171 -1.07 -7.00 20.78
N PHE A 172 -0.70 -8.23 20.42
CA PHE A 172 -0.17 -8.60 19.10
C PHE A 172 -1.22 -9.14 18.11
N ARG A 173 -2.51 -8.84 18.32
CA ARG A 173 -3.61 -9.35 17.47
C ARG A 173 -3.69 -10.87 17.42
N PHE A 174 -3.54 -11.52 18.57
CA PHE A 174 -3.89 -12.93 18.76
C PHE A 174 -3.06 -13.93 17.90
N PRO A 175 -1.71 -13.92 17.98
CA PRO A 175 -0.86 -14.92 17.34
C PRO A 175 -1.06 -16.32 17.98
N ARG A 176 -0.33 -17.36 17.55
CA ARG A 176 -0.50 -18.69 18.14
C ARG A 176 -0.15 -18.71 19.64
N LEU A 177 -1.15 -18.88 20.51
CA LEU A 177 -0.98 -19.08 21.95
C LEU A 177 -0.91 -20.57 22.30
N LYS A 178 0.11 -20.99 23.04
CA LYS A 178 0.20 -22.36 23.57
C LYS A 178 -0.96 -22.66 24.51
N GLU A 179 -1.36 -23.93 24.55
CA GLU A 179 -2.49 -24.40 25.35
C GLU A 179 -2.35 -24.07 26.84
N GLU A 180 -1.15 -24.19 27.38
CA GLU A 180 -0.79 -23.86 28.77
C GLU A 180 -0.99 -22.38 29.15
N HIS A 181 -1.18 -21.50 28.16
CA HIS A 181 -1.40 -20.06 28.37
C HIS A 181 -2.82 -19.62 28.03
N ARG A 182 -3.68 -20.54 27.58
CA ARG A 182 -5.10 -20.25 27.32
C ARG A 182 -5.82 -20.06 28.65
N ILE A 183 -6.77 -19.12 28.66
CA ILE A 183 -7.58 -18.83 29.83
C ILE A 183 -9.02 -19.31 29.57
N TYR A 184 -9.56 -20.02 30.55
CA TYR A 184 -10.92 -20.54 30.56
C TYR A 184 -11.73 -19.85 31.67
N PHE A 185 -13.03 -19.72 31.47
CA PHE A 185 -13.93 -19.27 32.53
C PHE A 185 -13.98 -20.31 33.65
N LYS A 186 -14.13 -19.84 34.90
CA LYS A 186 -14.34 -20.71 36.07
C LYS A 186 -15.66 -21.47 36.00
N ASP A 187 -16.64 -20.89 35.31
CA ASP A 187 -17.93 -21.51 35.00
C ASP A 187 -17.80 -22.30 33.69
N GLU A 188 -17.87 -23.63 33.79
CA GLU A 188 -17.72 -24.53 32.64
C GLU A 188 -18.76 -24.28 31.54
N ALA A 189 -19.97 -23.84 31.89
CA ALA A 189 -21.01 -23.57 30.90
C ALA A 189 -20.60 -22.42 29.95
N LYS A 190 -19.82 -21.45 30.45
CA LYS A 190 -19.30 -20.33 29.64
C LYS A 190 -18.14 -20.71 28.74
N ASN A 191 -17.56 -21.90 28.95
CA ASN A 191 -16.52 -22.44 28.08
C ASN A 191 -17.09 -23.15 26.86
N ALA A 192 -18.42 -23.32 26.76
CA ALA A 192 -19.04 -23.90 25.57
C ALA A 192 -18.75 -23.07 24.30
N MET A 193 -18.78 -23.74 23.14
CA MET A 193 -18.62 -23.09 21.85
C MET A 193 -19.78 -22.08 21.65
N PRO A 194 -19.50 -20.82 21.29
CA PRO A 194 -20.55 -19.83 21.11
C PRO A 194 -21.43 -20.19 19.91
N SER A 195 -22.74 -20.03 20.05
CA SER A 195 -23.68 -20.16 18.93
C SER A 195 -23.71 -18.88 18.08
N VAL A 196 -24.32 -18.95 16.90
CA VAL A 196 -24.49 -17.78 16.04
C VAL A 196 -25.42 -16.77 16.72
N GLU A 197 -26.50 -17.26 17.34
CA GLU A 197 -27.51 -16.44 18.02
C GLU A 197 -26.91 -15.68 19.20
N SER A 198 -25.99 -16.28 19.94
CA SER A 198 -25.36 -15.62 21.10
C SER A 198 -24.40 -14.50 20.69
N LEU A 199 -23.81 -14.58 19.49
CA LEU A 199 -22.90 -13.57 18.96
C LEU A 199 -23.59 -12.52 18.08
N GLN A 200 -24.78 -12.81 17.55
CA GLN A 200 -25.49 -11.97 16.61
C GLN A 200 -25.64 -10.50 17.07
N PRO A 201 -26.05 -10.19 18.32
CA PRO A 201 -26.19 -8.79 18.76
C PRO A 201 -24.86 -8.02 18.73
N ILE A 202 -23.76 -8.68 19.07
CA ILE A 202 -22.42 -8.08 19.07
C ILE A 202 -21.96 -7.82 17.64
N LEU A 203 -22.18 -8.79 16.74
CA LEU A 203 -21.84 -8.66 15.33
C LEU A 203 -22.65 -7.54 14.64
N GLU A 204 -23.93 -7.41 14.96
CA GLU A 204 -24.78 -6.33 14.45
C GLU A 204 -24.35 -4.95 14.95
N LEU A 205 -24.04 -4.83 16.25
CA LEU A 205 -23.51 -3.60 16.81
C LEU A 205 -22.17 -3.22 16.17
N TYR A 206 -21.28 -4.20 15.96
CA TYR A 206 -20.01 -4.00 15.28
C TYR A 206 -20.21 -3.46 13.86
N ARG A 207 -21.07 -4.10 13.06
CA ARG A 207 -21.40 -3.67 11.69
C ARG A 207 -21.99 -2.27 11.65
N LYS A 208 -22.89 -1.94 12.58
CA LYS A 208 -23.48 -0.60 12.69
C LYS A 208 -22.43 0.46 13.00
N ASN A 209 -21.57 0.21 13.98
CA ASN A 209 -20.49 1.13 14.36
C ASN A 209 -19.48 1.31 13.21
N LYS A 210 -19.17 0.24 12.47
CA LYS A 210 -18.31 0.28 11.28
C LYS A 210 -18.90 1.15 10.17
N ALA A 211 -20.17 0.95 9.83
CA ALA A 211 -20.84 1.74 8.82
C ALA A 211 -20.87 3.24 9.19
N GLN A 212 -21.13 3.57 10.46
CA GLN A 212 -21.09 4.94 10.95
C GLN A 212 -19.68 5.56 10.87
N LEU A 213 -18.64 4.80 11.20
CA LEU A 213 -17.25 5.26 11.12
C LEU A 213 -16.84 5.56 9.67
N ILE A 214 -17.14 4.65 8.74
CA ILE A 214 -16.85 4.84 7.31
C ILE A 214 -17.59 6.07 6.78
N LYS A 215 -18.90 6.17 7.06
CA LYS A 215 -19.72 7.31 6.65
C LYS A 215 -19.15 8.63 7.15
N LYS A 216 -18.74 8.69 8.42
CA LYS A 216 -18.10 9.88 9.00
C LYS A 216 -16.82 10.27 8.24
N HIS A 217 -15.95 9.33 7.90
CA HIS A 217 -14.72 9.62 7.15
C HIS A 217 -15.01 10.14 5.73
N ILE A 218 -15.99 9.54 5.05
CA ILE A 218 -16.41 9.95 3.71
C ILE A 218 -17.04 11.35 3.74
N GLU A 219 -17.93 11.64 4.69
CA GLU A 219 -18.54 12.95 4.87
C GLU A 219 -17.50 14.03 5.18
N GLN A 220 -16.53 13.74 6.06
CA GLN A 220 -15.44 14.65 6.39
C GLN A 220 -14.57 14.96 5.16
N TRP A 221 -14.23 13.95 4.36
CA TRP A 221 -13.50 14.16 3.12
C TRP A 221 -14.32 14.98 2.12
N LEU A 222 -15.59 14.64 1.93
CA LEU A 222 -16.49 15.32 0.99
C LEU A 222 -16.67 16.81 1.35
N GLN A 223 -16.77 17.15 2.63
CA GLN A 223 -16.84 18.54 3.08
C GLN A 223 -15.61 19.36 2.68
N ASN A 224 -14.42 18.74 2.67
CA ASN A 224 -13.17 19.40 2.31
C ASN A 224 -12.95 19.47 0.79
N GLU A 225 -13.46 18.48 0.05
CA GLU A 225 -13.07 18.26 -1.35
C GLU A 225 -14.17 18.52 -2.39
N LYS A 226 -15.43 18.72 -1.98
CA LYS A 226 -16.58 18.93 -2.90
C LYS A 226 -16.38 20.10 -3.89
N ASP A 227 -15.69 21.15 -3.46
CA ASP A 227 -15.43 22.35 -4.27
C ASP A 227 -14.13 22.22 -5.09
N VAL A 228 -13.39 21.12 -4.89
CA VAL A 228 -12.13 20.82 -5.59
C VAL A 228 -12.35 19.80 -6.71
N PHE A 229 -13.17 18.77 -6.46
CA PHE A 229 -13.48 17.74 -7.45
C PHE A 229 -14.95 17.72 -7.83
N HIS A 230 -15.23 17.96 -9.11
CA HIS A 230 -16.57 17.80 -9.69
C HIS A 230 -17.15 16.39 -9.46
N PHE A 231 -16.30 15.37 -9.33
CA PHE A 231 -16.72 13.98 -9.11
C PHE A 231 -16.70 13.54 -7.64
N ALA A 232 -16.49 14.45 -6.67
CA ALA A 232 -16.37 14.08 -5.26
C ALA A 232 -17.56 13.27 -4.74
N ASN A 233 -18.79 13.64 -5.10
CA ASN A 233 -20.00 12.92 -4.73
C ASN A 233 -20.03 11.48 -5.28
N HIS A 234 -19.60 11.29 -6.54
CA HIS A 234 -19.54 9.96 -7.16
C HIS A 234 -18.50 9.08 -6.48
N ILE A 235 -17.34 9.65 -6.14
CA ILE A 235 -16.29 8.94 -5.37
C ILE A 235 -16.83 8.54 -4.00
N ALA A 236 -17.47 9.46 -3.27
CA ALA A 236 -18.07 9.18 -1.97
C ALA A 236 -19.08 8.02 -2.03
N SER A 237 -20.03 8.07 -2.97
CA SER A 237 -21.03 7.01 -3.14
C SER A 237 -20.41 5.66 -3.53
N ALA A 238 -19.38 5.67 -4.40
CA ALA A 238 -18.68 4.45 -4.78
C ALA A 238 -17.93 3.83 -3.58
N LEU A 239 -17.25 4.65 -2.78
CA LEU A 239 -16.55 4.19 -1.58
C LEU A 239 -17.51 3.61 -0.53
N GLU A 240 -18.66 4.24 -0.30
CA GLU A 240 -19.71 3.69 0.56
C GLU A 240 -20.16 2.31 0.07
N PHE A 241 -20.42 2.16 -1.23
CA PHE A 241 -20.82 0.89 -1.83
C PHE A 241 -19.75 -0.20 -1.65
N PHE A 242 -18.48 0.10 -1.99
CA PHE A 242 -17.39 -0.88 -1.84
C PHE A 242 -17.17 -1.26 -0.38
N ALA A 243 -17.32 -0.31 0.54
CA ALA A 243 -17.15 -0.56 1.96
C ALA A 243 -18.28 -1.43 2.54
N GLN A 244 -19.53 -1.18 2.13
CA GLN A 244 -20.68 -2.01 2.51
C GLN A 244 -20.55 -3.46 2.00
N LYS A 245 -19.93 -3.63 0.83
CA LYS A 245 -19.69 -4.95 0.21
C LYS A 245 -18.35 -5.59 0.64
N SER A 246 -17.62 -4.98 1.58
CA SER A 246 -16.30 -5.42 2.05
C SER A 246 -15.32 -5.74 0.92
N GLN A 247 -15.32 -4.95 -0.17
CA GLN A 247 -14.49 -5.16 -1.36
C GLN A 247 -13.05 -4.67 -1.15
N THR A 248 -12.35 -5.26 -0.19
CA THR A 248 -10.98 -4.88 0.20
C THR A 248 -9.99 -4.90 -0.95
N ALA A 249 -10.07 -5.89 -1.84
CA ALA A 249 -9.20 -5.99 -3.00
C ALA A 249 -9.37 -4.81 -3.98
N ILE A 250 -10.63 -4.40 -4.23
CA ILE A 250 -10.94 -3.26 -5.10
C ILE A 250 -10.47 -1.96 -4.46
N LEU A 251 -10.74 -1.76 -3.17
CA LEU A 251 -10.29 -0.57 -2.42
C LEU A 251 -8.76 -0.44 -2.39
N ARG A 252 -8.06 -1.56 -2.22
CA ARG A 252 -6.60 -1.62 -2.29
C ARG A 252 -6.09 -1.22 -3.67
N GLN A 253 -6.64 -1.82 -4.72
CA GLN A 253 -6.28 -1.51 -6.10
C GLN A 253 -6.50 -0.03 -6.40
N LEU A 254 -7.63 0.54 -6.01
CA LEU A 254 -7.93 1.96 -6.17
C LEU A 254 -6.90 2.86 -5.47
N ARG A 255 -6.49 2.52 -4.24
CA ARG A 255 -5.44 3.26 -3.54
C ARG A 255 -4.12 3.22 -4.31
N GLU A 256 -3.70 2.02 -4.72
CA GLU A 256 -2.45 1.80 -5.47
C GLU A 256 -2.47 2.54 -6.82
N ASP A 257 -3.59 2.53 -7.53
CA ASP A 257 -3.80 3.24 -8.79
C ASP A 257 -3.72 4.76 -8.58
N VAL A 258 -4.40 5.31 -7.57
CA VAL A 258 -4.36 6.75 -7.26
C VAL A 258 -2.93 7.17 -6.90
N GLU A 259 -2.23 6.40 -6.07
CA GLU A 259 -0.86 6.70 -5.67
C GLU A 259 0.08 6.71 -6.88
N ARG A 260 -0.02 5.68 -7.73
CA ARG A 260 0.89 5.47 -8.85
C ARG A 260 0.60 6.39 -10.04
N PHE A 261 -0.62 6.42 -10.54
CA PHE A 261 -0.95 7.17 -11.75
C PHE A 261 -0.94 8.68 -11.53
N SER A 262 -1.21 9.15 -10.31
CA SER A 262 -0.99 10.57 -10.01
C SER A 262 0.48 10.98 -10.17
N ASN A 263 1.43 10.11 -9.79
CA ASN A 263 2.86 10.36 -10.01
C ASN A 263 3.19 10.39 -11.51
N VAL A 264 2.62 9.47 -12.31
CA VAL A 264 2.78 9.46 -13.78
C VAL A 264 2.32 10.79 -14.39
N VAL A 265 1.12 11.27 -14.03
CA VAL A 265 0.53 12.49 -14.59
C VAL A 265 1.28 13.75 -14.12
N SER A 266 1.81 13.74 -12.89
CA SER A 266 2.55 14.87 -12.32
C SER A 266 4.03 14.92 -12.71
N ASP A 267 4.54 13.90 -13.39
CA ASP A 267 5.96 13.80 -13.73
C ASP A 267 6.38 14.94 -14.68
N TYR A 268 7.54 15.54 -14.44
CA TYR A 268 8.00 16.70 -15.24
C TYR A 268 8.19 16.37 -16.73
N GLY A 269 8.71 15.17 -17.05
CA GLY A 269 8.95 14.76 -18.43
C GLY A 269 7.65 14.46 -19.17
N LEU A 270 6.64 13.98 -18.44
CA LEU A 270 5.32 13.67 -18.99
C LEU A 270 4.31 14.81 -18.82
N GLY A 271 4.61 15.82 -18.02
CA GLY A 271 3.66 16.88 -17.62
C GLY A 271 3.27 17.82 -18.76
N LYS A 272 4.03 17.80 -19.88
CA LYS A 272 3.69 18.51 -21.13
C LYS A 272 2.70 17.76 -22.01
N THR A 273 2.40 16.49 -21.69
CA THR A 273 1.48 15.66 -22.47
C THR A 273 0.06 16.21 -22.42
N PRO A 274 -0.67 16.27 -23.54
CA PRO A 274 -2.09 16.64 -23.51
C PRO A 274 -2.89 15.80 -22.52
N LYS A 275 -3.75 16.44 -21.73
CA LYS A 275 -4.50 15.78 -20.65
C LYS A 275 -5.33 14.60 -21.15
N LYS A 276 -5.97 14.75 -22.31
CA LYS A 276 -6.80 13.72 -22.95
C LYS A 276 -5.97 12.48 -23.30
N MET A 277 -4.81 12.69 -23.94
CA MET A 277 -3.83 11.64 -24.25
C MET A 277 -3.37 10.90 -23.00
N MET A 278 -2.90 11.63 -21.98
CA MET A 278 -2.40 11.01 -20.75
C MET A 278 -3.51 10.22 -20.02
N LEU A 279 -4.72 10.76 -19.98
CA LEU A 279 -5.87 10.09 -19.37
C LEU A 279 -6.20 8.77 -20.10
N ASP A 280 -6.18 8.75 -21.43
CA ASP A 280 -6.41 7.54 -22.22
C ASP A 280 -5.32 6.48 -21.97
N LEU A 281 -4.04 6.88 -22.01
CA LEU A 281 -2.92 5.97 -21.72
C LEU A 281 -3.02 5.35 -20.32
N VAL A 282 -3.30 6.16 -19.30
CA VAL A 282 -3.51 5.69 -17.92
C VAL A 282 -4.71 4.74 -17.85
N ASN A 283 -5.84 5.06 -18.47
CA ASN A 283 -7.05 4.21 -18.46
C ASN A 283 -6.89 2.89 -19.21
N ARG A 284 -5.93 2.80 -20.13
CA ARG A 284 -5.56 1.56 -20.82
C ARG A 284 -4.60 0.70 -20.00
N THR A 285 -4.01 1.25 -18.95
CA THR A 285 -2.97 0.57 -18.17
C THR A 285 -3.55 -0.02 -16.89
N THR A 286 -3.28 -1.29 -16.62
CA THR A 286 -3.68 -1.97 -15.37
C THR A 286 -2.48 -2.63 -14.73
N ILE A 287 -2.35 -2.48 -13.42
CA ILE A 287 -1.25 -3.03 -12.65
C ILE A 287 -1.64 -4.42 -12.15
N PHE A 288 -0.77 -5.41 -12.30
CA PHE A 288 -1.02 -6.79 -11.86
C PHE A 288 -0.20 -7.21 -10.66
N ILE A 289 1.09 -6.87 -10.65
CA ILE A 289 2.02 -7.23 -9.58
C ILE A 289 2.96 -6.04 -9.40
N GLY A 290 3.09 -5.56 -8.16
CA GLY A 290 4.12 -4.58 -7.87
C GLY A 290 3.89 -3.85 -6.57
N ASN A 291 4.18 -4.51 -5.46
CA ASN A 291 4.07 -3.90 -4.14
C ASN A 291 5.35 -3.18 -3.72
N LEU A 292 6.38 -3.16 -4.59
CA LEU A 292 7.71 -2.66 -4.28
C LEU A 292 8.06 -1.54 -5.27
N THR A 293 8.40 -0.37 -4.72
CA THR A 293 8.93 0.76 -5.47
C THR A 293 10.45 0.67 -5.52
N ALA A 294 11.10 1.30 -6.50
CA ALA A 294 12.56 1.49 -6.46
C ALA A 294 13.04 2.31 -5.24
N GLU A 295 12.11 2.94 -4.49
CA GLU A 295 12.37 3.65 -3.23
C GLU A 295 12.44 2.71 -2.02
N ALA A 296 12.02 1.44 -2.16
CA ALA A 296 12.25 0.43 -1.16
C ALA A 296 13.73 -0.02 -1.24
N VAL A 297 14.62 0.76 -0.63
CA VAL A 297 16.08 0.55 -0.54
C VAL A 297 16.46 -0.84 -0.04
N ALA A 298 15.54 -1.53 0.66
CA ALA A 298 15.72 -2.88 1.15
C ALA A 298 15.81 -3.97 0.06
N ASN A 299 15.37 -3.68 -1.16
CA ASN A 299 15.46 -4.67 -2.22
C ASN A 299 16.67 -4.38 -3.09
N ASN A 300 17.56 -5.36 -3.23
CA ASN A 300 18.50 -5.42 -4.34
C ASN A 300 17.79 -5.72 -5.68
N HIS A 301 16.47 -5.89 -5.66
CA HIS A 301 15.68 -6.31 -6.81
C HIS A 301 14.20 -5.91 -6.71
N VAL A 302 13.69 -5.15 -7.67
CA VAL A 302 12.26 -4.81 -7.78
C VAL A 302 11.72 -5.38 -9.08
N ASN A 303 10.61 -6.12 -9.01
CA ASN A 303 9.88 -6.61 -10.18
C ASN A 303 8.45 -6.14 -10.15
N ASN A 304 8.07 -5.45 -11.22
CA ASN A 304 6.71 -4.97 -11.43
C ASN A 304 6.17 -5.54 -12.74
N LYS A 305 4.85 -5.71 -12.79
CA LYS A 305 4.11 -6.21 -13.95
C LYS A 305 2.88 -5.36 -14.17
N THR A 306 2.70 -4.94 -15.41
CA THR A 306 1.55 -4.16 -15.85
C THR A 306 1.03 -4.72 -17.16
N GLN A 307 -0.17 -4.30 -17.55
CA GLN A 307 -0.74 -4.56 -18.85
C GLN A 307 -1.24 -3.27 -19.48
N PHE A 308 -1.24 -3.23 -20.81
CA PHE A 308 -1.75 -2.13 -21.59
C PHE A 308 -2.79 -2.66 -22.58
N ARG A 309 -4.00 -2.12 -22.52
CA ARG A 309 -5.11 -2.44 -23.43
C ARG A 309 -4.95 -1.65 -24.73
N MET A 310 -4.57 -2.37 -25.77
CA MET A 310 -4.39 -1.86 -27.12
C MET A 310 -5.72 -1.51 -27.79
N LYS A 311 -5.64 -0.89 -28.96
CA LYS A 311 -6.77 -0.71 -29.88
C LYS A 311 -7.45 -2.06 -30.14
N GLY A 312 -8.79 -2.05 -30.16
CA GLY A 312 -9.60 -3.27 -30.30
C GLY A 312 -9.68 -4.15 -29.04
N GLY A 313 -9.04 -3.77 -27.93
CA GLY A 313 -9.21 -4.43 -26.63
C GLY A 313 -8.25 -5.58 -26.32
N SER A 314 -7.35 -5.92 -27.26
CA SER A 314 -6.25 -6.85 -27.00
C SER A 314 -5.26 -6.27 -25.98
N VAL A 315 -4.45 -7.13 -25.35
CA VAL A 315 -3.63 -6.74 -24.20
C VAL A 315 -2.17 -7.06 -24.42
N MET A 316 -1.33 -6.03 -24.33
CA MET A 316 0.11 -6.15 -24.20
C MET A 316 0.48 -6.31 -22.72
N LYS A 317 1.30 -7.31 -22.39
CA LYS A 317 1.83 -7.52 -21.04
C LYS A 317 3.23 -6.96 -20.93
N ILE A 318 3.53 -6.29 -19.82
CA ILE A 318 4.82 -5.65 -19.59
C ILE A 318 5.38 -6.17 -18.27
N ASP A 319 6.50 -6.87 -18.34
CA ASP A 319 7.28 -7.33 -17.20
C ASP A 319 8.54 -6.48 -17.11
N GLY A 320 8.79 -5.86 -15.96
CA GLY A 320 9.99 -5.03 -15.78
C GLY A 320 10.63 -5.25 -14.43
N GLY A 321 11.93 -5.03 -14.37
CA GLY A 321 12.64 -5.09 -13.11
C GLY A 321 13.92 -4.26 -13.05
N MET A 322 14.32 -3.98 -11.82
CA MET A 322 15.55 -3.27 -11.49
C MET A 322 16.38 -4.11 -10.55
N HIS A 323 17.71 -4.10 -10.70
CA HIS A 323 18.64 -4.74 -9.78
C HIS A 323 19.71 -3.75 -9.28
N GLY A 324 20.10 -3.91 -8.02
CA GLY A 324 21.12 -3.11 -7.35
C GLY A 324 21.96 -3.96 -6.40
N ASP A 325 22.96 -3.37 -5.75
CA ASP A 325 23.84 -4.10 -4.83
C ASP A 325 23.28 -4.16 -3.40
N GLY A 326 22.25 -3.35 -3.10
CA GLY A 326 21.58 -3.29 -1.81
C GLY A 326 22.41 -2.63 -0.69
N ALA A 327 23.58 -2.07 -1.00
CA ALA A 327 24.51 -1.52 -0.02
C ALA A 327 24.19 -0.07 0.40
N SER A 328 23.44 0.68 -0.41
CA SER A 328 23.06 2.09 -0.13
C SER A 328 21.98 2.64 -1.07
N PHE A 329 21.49 3.86 -0.77
CA PHE A 329 20.57 4.63 -1.62
C PHE A 329 21.22 4.95 -2.98
N LEU A 330 20.50 4.68 -4.08
CA LEU A 330 20.93 4.78 -5.50
C LEU A 330 21.89 3.69 -6.02
N THR A 331 21.88 2.50 -5.44
CA THR A 331 22.70 1.36 -5.91
C THR A 331 22.09 0.56 -7.07
N TRP A 332 21.03 1.08 -7.69
CA TRP A 332 20.40 0.45 -8.86
C TRP A 332 21.31 0.54 -10.07
N TYR A 333 21.85 -0.59 -10.50
CA TYR A 333 22.73 -0.66 -11.67
C TYR A 333 22.09 -1.38 -12.85
N GLU A 334 21.07 -2.25 -12.72
CA GLU A 334 20.42 -2.90 -13.88
C GLU A 334 18.96 -2.49 -14.10
N LEU A 335 18.56 -2.31 -15.37
CA LEU A 335 17.15 -2.34 -15.84
C LEU A 335 16.90 -3.54 -16.71
N TYR A 336 15.67 -4.04 -16.72
CA TYR A 336 15.11 -4.68 -17.90
C TYR A 336 13.62 -4.41 -18.04
N MET A 337 13.11 -4.46 -19.26
CA MET A 337 11.67 -4.43 -19.55
C MET A 337 11.35 -5.31 -20.76
N ASN A 338 10.37 -6.19 -20.59
CA ASN A 338 9.93 -7.12 -21.62
C ASN A 338 8.46 -6.87 -21.92
N PHE A 339 8.15 -6.67 -23.20
CA PHE A 339 6.81 -6.46 -23.71
C PHE A 339 6.39 -7.73 -24.46
N SER A 340 5.30 -8.35 -24.02
CA SER A 340 4.70 -9.50 -24.70
C SER A 340 3.42 -9.06 -25.40
N LEU A 341 3.39 -9.18 -26.72
CA LEU A 341 2.26 -8.82 -27.56
C LEU A 341 1.23 -9.96 -27.64
N PRO A 342 -0.03 -9.65 -28.02
CA PRO A 342 -1.10 -10.65 -28.09
C PRO A 342 -0.83 -11.82 -29.06
N ASP A 343 -0.04 -11.58 -30.11
CA ASP A 343 0.36 -12.57 -31.10
C ASP A 343 1.50 -13.50 -30.62
N GLY A 344 2.00 -13.29 -29.40
CA GLY A 344 3.09 -14.05 -28.80
C GLY A 344 4.48 -13.49 -29.10
N SER A 345 4.60 -12.46 -29.94
CA SER A 345 5.86 -11.77 -30.18
C SER A 345 6.32 -10.99 -28.94
N LYS A 346 7.63 -10.76 -28.83
CA LYS A 346 8.26 -10.11 -27.68
C LYS A 346 9.22 -9.02 -28.10
N VAL A 347 9.14 -7.90 -27.41
CA VAL A 347 10.13 -6.81 -27.48
C VAL A 347 10.86 -6.76 -26.14
N GLU A 348 12.17 -6.95 -26.18
CA GLU A 348 12.99 -7.02 -24.97
C GLU A 348 13.95 -5.82 -24.93
N LEU A 349 13.87 -5.07 -23.83
CA LEU A 349 14.94 -4.20 -23.37
C LEU A 349 15.82 -5.04 -22.43
N PRO A 350 17.00 -5.48 -22.90
CA PRO A 350 17.82 -6.42 -22.17
C PRO A 350 18.30 -5.83 -20.85
N LYS A 351 18.75 -6.72 -19.94
CA LYS A 351 19.44 -6.33 -18.72
C LYS A 351 20.66 -5.49 -19.06
N THR A 352 20.61 -4.21 -18.74
CA THR A 352 21.71 -3.27 -19.05
C THR A 352 22.17 -2.57 -17.79
N ASN A 353 23.48 -2.46 -17.61
CA ASN A 353 24.08 -1.68 -16.55
C ASN A 353 24.00 -0.17 -16.87
N PHE A 354 23.34 0.63 -16.03
CA PHE A 354 23.20 2.07 -16.23
C PHE A 354 24.50 2.85 -16.08
N MET A 355 25.48 2.31 -15.35
CA MET A 355 26.81 2.93 -15.22
C MET A 355 27.61 2.83 -16.52
N ASP A 356 27.36 1.79 -17.31
CA ASP A 356 27.99 1.61 -18.64
C ASP A 356 27.28 2.44 -19.73
N LEU A 357 26.09 2.94 -19.41
CA LEU A 357 25.28 3.76 -20.30
C LEU A 357 25.76 5.25 -20.31
N SER A 358 26.51 5.74 -19.33
CA SER A 358 27.01 7.13 -19.39
C SER A 358 28.09 7.32 -20.47
N GLY A 359 27.71 7.51 -21.74
CA GLY A 359 28.60 8.06 -22.76
C GLY A 359 28.54 7.56 -24.21
N SER A 360 27.65 6.65 -24.64
CA SER A 360 27.79 6.06 -26.00
C SER A 360 26.50 5.93 -26.84
N ILE A 361 26.72 5.78 -28.16
CA ILE A 361 25.77 5.49 -29.25
C ILE A 361 24.79 4.34 -28.92
N GLU A 362 25.12 3.49 -27.95
CA GLU A 362 24.28 2.39 -27.45
C GLU A 362 22.95 2.88 -26.82
N HIS A 363 22.86 4.14 -26.37
CA HIS A 363 21.59 4.75 -25.91
C HIS A 363 20.52 4.74 -27.00
N LYS A 364 20.91 5.18 -28.20
CA LYS A 364 20.00 5.26 -29.33
C LYS A 364 19.56 3.86 -29.75
N GLY A 365 20.47 2.89 -29.72
CA GLY A 365 20.15 1.48 -30.00
C GLY A 365 19.21 0.86 -28.96
N PHE A 366 19.41 1.15 -27.68
CA PHE A 366 18.58 0.67 -26.58
C PHE A 366 17.14 1.17 -26.70
N ILE A 367 16.95 2.48 -26.88
CA ILE A 367 15.61 3.07 -26.99
C ILE A 367 14.94 2.78 -28.35
N LYS A 368 15.70 2.60 -29.44
CA LYS A 368 15.16 2.20 -30.75
C LYS A 368 14.38 0.88 -30.71
N ARG A 369 14.72 -0.04 -29.80
CA ARG A 369 13.99 -1.30 -29.62
C ARG A 369 12.51 -1.09 -29.27
N LEU A 370 12.14 0.07 -28.74
CA LEU A 370 10.76 0.41 -28.39
C LEU A 370 9.90 0.87 -29.58
N SER A 371 10.43 1.02 -30.80
CA SER A 371 9.67 1.59 -31.94
C SER A 371 8.31 0.91 -32.15
N LEU A 372 8.28 -0.43 -32.16
CA LEU A 372 7.02 -1.18 -32.28
C LEU A 372 6.03 -0.85 -31.15
N ILE A 373 6.52 -0.70 -29.93
CA ILE A 373 5.70 -0.36 -28.76
C ILE A 373 5.21 1.09 -28.86
N THR A 374 6.04 1.99 -29.36
CA THR A 374 5.69 3.40 -29.61
C THR A 374 4.59 3.53 -30.66
N GLU A 375 4.68 2.77 -31.76
CA GLU A 375 3.64 2.71 -32.79
C GLU A 375 2.30 2.22 -32.20
N ILE A 376 2.32 1.16 -31.39
CA ILE A 376 1.11 0.65 -30.71
C ILE A 376 0.47 1.72 -29.80
N LEU A 377 1.28 2.48 -29.07
CA LEU A 377 0.78 3.57 -28.23
C LEU A 377 0.23 4.71 -29.11
N GLN A 378 0.93 5.08 -30.19
CA GLN A 378 0.49 6.10 -31.14
C GLN A 378 -0.87 5.75 -31.75
N GLU A 379 -1.10 4.51 -32.18
CA GLU A 379 -2.39 4.08 -32.73
C GLU A 379 -3.56 4.26 -31.74
N CYS A 380 -3.31 4.04 -30.44
CA CYS A 380 -4.29 4.25 -29.39
C CYS A 380 -4.55 5.75 -29.16
N ILE A 381 -3.49 6.56 -29.24
CA ILE A 381 -3.57 8.02 -29.12
C ILE A 381 -4.37 8.58 -30.30
N ASP A 382 -4.05 8.19 -31.52
CA ASP A 382 -4.74 8.62 -32.74
C ASP A 382 -6.23 8.27 -32.68
N GLU A 383 -6.58 7.07 -32.18
CA GLU A 383 -7.98 6.67 -31.97
C GLU A 383 -8.69 7.55 -30.94
N SER A 384 -8.06 7.80 -29.79
CA SER A 384 -8.67 8.56 -28.69
C SER A 384 -8.76 10.07 -28.96
N MET A 385 -7.88 10.59 -29.83
CA MET A 385 -7.75 12.01 -30.16
C MET A 385 -8.15 12.33 -31.61
N LYS A 386 -8.83 11.42 -32.32
CA LYS A 386 -9.23 11.58 -33.73
C LYS A 386 -9.97 12.88 -34.09
N ASP A 387 -10.62 13.50 -33.10
CA ASP A 387 -11.41 14.73 -33.28
C ASP A 387 -10.59 16.01 -32.96
N GLU A 388 -9.30 15.87 -32.64
CA GLU A 388 -8.38 16.97 -32.37
C GLU A 388 -7.62 17.36 -33.64
N GLU A 389 -7.42 18.66 -33.87
CA GLU A 389 -6.73 19.16 -35.08
C GLU A 389 -5.24 18.78 -35.11
N ASN A 390 -4.59 18.72 -33.94
CA ASN A 390 -3.17 18.42 -33.81
C ASN A 390 -2.96 17.29 -32.79
N ILE A 391 -2.74 16.07 -33.28
CA ILE A 391 -2.40 14.91 -32.46
C ILE A 391 -0.88 14.84 -32.33
N PRO A 392 -0.31 14.89 -31.10
CA PRO A 392 1.13 14.82 -30.94
C PRO A 392 1.68 13.47 -31.39
N LYS A 393 2.82 13.50 -32.08
CA LYS A 393 3.60 12.31 -32.39
C LYS A 393 4.58 12.00 -31.27
N ILE A 394 4.41 10.83 -30.63
CA ILE A 394 5.29 10.40 -29.53
C ILE A 394 6.55 9.71 -30.06
N GLY A 395 7.69 10.00 -29.45
CA GLY A 395 8.93 9.26 -29.72
C GLY A 395 9.13 8.08 -28.76
N ASN A 396 10.08 7.19 -29.09
CA ASN A 396 10.44 6.05 -28.23
C ASN A 396 10.86 6.44 -26.80
N ILE A 397 11.39 7.64 -26.63
CA ILE A 397 11.77 8.19 -25.32
C ILE A 397 10.53 8.43 -24.45
N PHE A 398 9.44 8.93 -25.04
CA PHE A 398 8.16 9.05 -24.33
C PHE A 398 7.68 7.70 -23.83
N THR A 399 7.67 6.69 -24.72
CA THR A 399 7.28 5.31 -24.38
C THR A 399 8.12 4.76 -23.23
N PHE A 400 9.44 4.94 -23.28
CA PHE A 400 10.33 4.53 -22.21
C PHE A 400 10.01 5.21 -20.87
N TYR A 401 9.88 6.54 -20.86
CA TYR A 401 9.58 7.29 -19.64
C TYR A 401 8.21 6.97 -19.06
N TYR A 402 7.21 6.80 -19.92
CA TYR A 402 5.86 6.41 -19.52
C TYR A 402 5.90 5.09 -18.76
N PHE A 403 6.50 4.05 -19.33
CA PHE A 403 6.58 2.75 -18.66
C PHE A 403 7.50 2.77 -17.44
N LEU A 404 8.59 3.55 -17.42
CA LEU A 404 9.37 3.76 -16.19
C LEU A 404 8.50 4.33 -15.06
N GLN A 405 7.57 5.25 -15.34
CA GLN A 405 6.65 5.78 -14.33
C GLN A 405 5.60 4.77 -13.89
N VAL A 406 4.93 4.14 -14.84
CA VAL A 406 3.92 3.10 -14.58
C VAL A 406 4.52 1.91 -13.80
N MET A 407 5.81 1.64 -13.98
CA MET A 407 6.52 0.58 -13.28
C MET A 407 7.21 1.05 -12.00
N GLN A 408 7.06 2.32 -11.59
CA GLN A 408 7.69 2.90 -10.39
C GLN A 408 9.23 2.80 -10.38
N PHE A 409 9.84 2.89 -11.55
CA PHE A 409 11.30 2.91 -11.79
C PHE A 409 11.85 4.34 -11.94
N SER A 410 11.06 5.36 -11.57
CA SER A 410 11.34 6.80 -11.78
C SER A 410 12.65 7.31 -11.21
N LYS A 411 13.21 6.69 -10.16
CA LYS A 411 14.41 7.21 -9.49
C LYS A 411 15.68 7.07 -10.33
N ILE A 412 15.67 6.26 -11.39
CA ILE A 412 16.75 6.24 -12.38
C ILE A 412 16.62 7.42 -13.36
N LYS A 413 15.54 8.22 -13.31
CA LYS A 413 15.41 9.40 -14.17
C LYS A 413 16.58 10.36 -14.05
N SER A 414 17.22 10.49 -12.89
CA SER A 414 18.41 11.33 -12.74
C SER A 414 19.55 10.89 -13.67
N PHE A 415 19.67 9.60 -13.99
CA PHE A 415 20.62 9.09 -14.99
C PHE A 415 20.24 9.52 -16.42
N PHE A 416 18.95 9.57 -16.74
CA PHE A 416 18.46 9.94 -18.07
C PHE A 416 18.14 11.44 -18.24
N GLN A 417 18.05 12.19 -17.13
CA GLN A 417 17.78 13.63 -17.07
C GLN A 417 18.91 14.47 -17.64
N PHE A 418 20.15 13.94 -17.66
CA PHE A 418 21.26 14.59 -18.34
C PHE A 418 21.09 14.65 -19.87
N TYR A 419 20.16 13.87 -20.43
CA TYR A 419 19.93 13.73 -21.87
C TYR A 419 18.51 14.13 -22.29
N LEU A 420 17.92 15.17 -21.67
CA LEU A 420 16.58 15.71 -21.98
C LEU A 420 16.39 16.01 -23.49
N LEU A 421 16.07 14.96 -24.25
CA LEU A 421 15.52 15.00 -25.59
C LEU A 421 14.02 15.25 -25.47
N ASP A 422 13.46 16.00 -26.40
CA ASP A 422 12.02 16.23 -26.46
C ASP A 422 11.29 14.88 -26.50
N PRO A 423 10.35 14.60 -25.57
CA PRO A 423 9.57 13.36 -25.63
C PRO A 423 8.69 13.27 -26.89
N PHE A 424 8.44 14.40 -27.55
CA PHE A 424 7.74 14.46 -28.82
C PHE A 424 8.74 14.56 -29.98
N GLU A 425 8.38 13.99 -31.12
CA GLU A 425 9.15 14.23 -32.33
C GLU A 425 8.94 15.69 -32.75
N SER A 426 10.03 16.46 -32.91
CA SER A 426 9.97 17.77 -33.54
C SER A 426 9.65 17.59 -35.02
N GLU A 427 8.69 18.35 -35.54
CA GLU A 427 8.51 18.54 -36.98
C GLU A 427 9.70 19.32 -37.54
N GLU A 428 10.85 18.67 -37.70
CA GLU A 428 11.90 19.22 -38.55
C GLU A 428 11.51 18.95 -40.00
N SER A 429 11.13 20.05 -40.64
CA SER A 429 10.93 20.28 -42.07
C SER A 429 11.61 19.26 -42.98
N ALA A 430 10.81 18.68 -43.86
CA ALA A 430 11.27 18.23 -45.17
C ALA A 430 11.92 19.43 -45.89
N SER A 431 13.23 19.55 -45.76
CA SER A 431 14.06 20.30 -46.69
C SER A 431 15.21 19.40 -47.08
N ASP A 432 14.94 18.55 -48.06
CA ASP A 432 15.96 18.07 -48.98
C ASP A 432 16.71 19.30 -49.49
N THR A 433 17.92 19.52 -48.96
CA THR A 433 18.89 20.39 -49.60
C THR A 433 20.13 19.54 -49.77
N ASP A 434 20.25 19.00 -50.97
CA ASP A 434 21.49 18.49 -51.54
C ASP A 434 22.61 19.48 -51.24
N LEU A 435 23.53 19.09 -50.37
CA LEU A 435 24.86 19.70 -50.29
C LEU A 435 25.79 18.90 -51.21
N SER A 436 25.54 19.04 -52.51
CA SER A 436 26.62 18.97 -53.49
C SER A 436 27.20 20.37 -53.64
N ASP A 437 28.53 20.42 -53.70
CA ASP A 437 29.38 21.56 -54.08
C ASP A 437 29.70 22.56 -52.97
N PHE A 438 30.78 22.28 -52.25
CA PHE A 438 31.83 23.28 -51.98
C PHE A 438 33.16 22.56 -51.76
N ASP A 439 33.88 22.30 -52.85
CA ASP A 439 35.33 22.09 -52.84
C ASP A 439 36.00 23.26 -53.57
N SER A 440 36.90 23.92 -52.85
CA SER A 440 38.11 24.66 -53.27
C SER A 440 38.02 25.81 -54.28
N ASP A 441 38.25 27.02 -53.76
CA ASP A 441 39.52 27.75 -54.00
C ASP A 441 40.05 28.33 -52.68
#